data_AF-F4AYC1-F1
#
_entry.id   AF-F4AYC1-F1
#
_cell.length_a   1.000
_cell.length_b   1.000
_cell.length_c   1.000
_cell.angle_alpha   90.00
_cell.angle_beta   90.00
_cell.angle_gamma   90.00
#
_symmetry.space_group_name_H-M   'P 1'
#
loop_
_entity.id
_entity.type
_entity.pdbx_description
1 polymer ?
#
loop_
_entity_poly.entity_id
_entity_poly.type
_entity_poly.pdbx_seq_one_letter_code
_entity_poly.pdbx_strand_id
1 'polypeptide(L)'
;MKNKFLLLAFLMLAFAKMGNTQTSAFTTDDVSGVYSKGFETTSENAKFNTSTKFTRSLILSPNGRFEYHNFRQLKGQEEEHWWARGNWRLEGKVVFFTTTKDDINDQFTIDLNNTKARFFKKSPRSKSPKIQPTYIRFFESDYSLTKNLKLPKTDE
;
A
#
# COMPACT_ATOMS: atom_id res chain seq x y z
N MET A 1 22.27 -6.77 76.23
CA MET A 1 23.01 -6.38 75.01
C MET A 1 22.07 -6.46 73.81
N LYS A 2 21.86 -5.32 73.13
CA LYS A 2 21.66 -5.13 71.67
C LYS A 2 20.61 -6.05 70.99
N ASN A 3 19.43 -5.50 70.63
CA ASN A 3 19.09 -4.95 69.29
C ASN A 3 18.79 -6.07 68.26
N LYS A 4 17.76 -6.05 67.42
CA LYS A 4 16.86 -4.99 66.93
C LYS A 4 15.75 -5.67 66.11
N PHE A 5 14.55 -5.10 66.17
CA PHE A 5 13.54 -5.17 65.11
C PHE A 5 14.18 -5.01 63.71
N LEU A 6 13.72 -5.77 62.72
CA LEU A 6 13.37 -5.19 61.41
C LEU A 6 12.48 -6.14 60.59
N LEU A 7 11.20 -5.76 60.50
CA LEU A 7 10.28 -6.17 59.45
C LEU A 7 10.77 -5.54 58.14
N LEU A 8 11.12 -6.34 57.13
CA LEU A 8 11.33 -5.83 55.78
C LEU A 8 10.05 -6.02 54.96
N ALA A 9 9.29 -4.94 54.80
CA ALA A 9 8.25 -4.85 53.79
C ALA A 9 8.92 -4.61 52.43
N PHE A 10 8.89 -5.59 51.54
CA PHE A 10 9.25 -5.41 50.14
C PHE A 10 8.04 -4.88 49.37
N LEU A 11 8.00 -3.56 49.16
CA LEU A 11 7.06 -2.92 48.25
C LEU A 11 7.60 -3.09 46.81
N MET A 12 7.11 -4.09 46.10
CA MET A 12 7.39 -4.25 44.67
C MET A 12 6.49 -3.27 43.88
N LEU A 13 7.02 -2.08 43.57
CA LEU A 13 6.44 -1.23 42.55
C LEU A 13 6.68 -1.85 41.17
N ALA A 14 5.67 -2.57 40.67
CA ALA A 14 5.60 -2.95 39.27
C ALA A 14 5.34 -1.68 38.43
N PHE A 15 6.38 -1.13 37.81
CA PHE A 15 6.20 -0.15 36.74
C PHE A 15 5.69 -0.89 35.51
N ALA A 16 4.37 -0.86 35.31
CA ALA A 16 3.79 -1.15 34.01
C ALA A 16 4.42 -0.15 33.02
N LYS A 17 5.24 -0.65 32.09
CA LYS A 17 5.61 0.12 30.90
C LYS A 17 4.31 0.35 30.12
N MET A 18 3.63 1.46 30.38
CA MET A 18 2.74 2.07 29.39
C MET A 18 3.63 2.51 28.23
N GLY A 19 3.97 1.57 27.37
CA GLY A 19 4.34 1.91 26.01
C GLY A 19 3.15 2.65 25.43
N ASN A 20 3.33 3.92 25.08
CA ASN A 20 2.37 4.63 24.26
C ASN A 20 2.27 3.86 22.94
N THR A 21 1.34 2.92 22.83
CA THR A 21 0.90 2.39 21.55
C THR A 21 0.28 3.56 20.82
N GLN A 22 1.07 4.21 19.98
CA GLN A 22 0.58 5.23 19.06
C GLN A 22 -0.36 4.51 18.11
N THR A 23 -1.64 4.46 18.47
CA THR A 23 -2.69 3.89 17.63
C THR A 23 -2.68 4.66 16.32
N SER A 24 -2.28 3.97 15.26
CA SER A 24 -2.36 4.49 13.90
C SER A 24 -3.76 5.03 13.66
N ALA A 25 -3.87 6.23 13.10
CA ALA A 25 -5.17 6.82 12.74
C ALA A 25 -5.91 6.02 11.65
N PHE A 26 -5.24 5.05 11.03
CA PHE A 26 -5.77 4.16 10.01
C PHE A 26 -5.47 2.70 10.34
N THR A 27 -6.42 1.84 10.00
CA THR A 27 -6.34 0.39 10.14
C THR A 27 -5.93 -0.27 8.82
N THR A 28 -5.54 -1.54 8.87
CA THR A 28 -5.35 -2.37 7.66
C THR A 28 -6.61 -2.40 6.81
N ASP A 29 -7.80 -2.41 7.42
CA ASP A 29 -9.08 -2.45 6.71
C ASP A 29 -9.37 -1.15 5.94
N ASP A 30 -8.98 0.01 6.50
CA ASP A 30 -9.09 1.29 5.78
C ASP A 30 -8.29 1.29 4.47
N VAL A 31 -7.11 0.67 4.50
CA VAL A 31 -6.12 0.70 3.42
C VAL A 31 -6.28 -0.47 2.45
N SER A 32 -6.80 -1.61 2.89
CA SER A 32 -7.01 -2.78 2.05
C SER A 32 -8.00 -2.48 0.92
N GLY A 33 -7.84 -3.16 -0.22
CA GLY A 33 -8.71 -3.04 -1.38
C GLY A 33 -7.95 -2.90 -2.69
N VAL A 34 -8.70 -2.56 -3.74
CA VAL A 34 -8.19 -2.43 -5.11
C VAL A 34 -7.98 -0.96 -5.46
N TYR A 35 -6.81 -0.66 -6.00
CA TYR A 35 -6.44 0.65 -6.50
C TYR A 35 -6.08 0.52 -7.97
N SER A 36 -6.65 1.35 -8.84
CA SER A 36 -6.39 1.23 -10.26
C SER A 36 -6.51 2.56 -10.98
N LYS A 37 -5.69 2.73 -12.02
CA LYS A 37 -5.95 3.73 -13.05
C LYS A 37 -5.52 3.20 -14.40
N GLY A 38 -6.18 3.67 -15.44
CA GLY A 38 -5.85 3.31 -16.80
C GLY A 38 -6.57 4.20 -17.79
N PHE A 39 -6.30 3.96 -19.06
CA PHE A 39 -7.08 4.49 -20.15
C PHE A 39 -7.16 3.45 -21.25
N GLU A 40 -8.21 3.55 -22.04
CA GLU A 40 -8.38 2.83 -23.29
C GLU A 40 -8.78 3.86 -24.34
N THR A 41 -8.08 3.86 -25.46
CA THR A 41 -8.40 4.73 -26.59
C THR A 41 -8.70 3.86 -27.79
N THR A 42 -9.92 3.97 -28.30
CA THR A 42 -10.34 3.36 -29.56
C THR A 42 -10.43 4.45 -30.63
N SER A 43 -9.91 4.17 -31.82
CA SER A 43 -10.16 4.97 -33.01
C SER A 43 -10.79 4.07 -34.07
N GLU A 44 -11.98 4.45 -34.49
CA GLU A 44 -12.73 3.83 -35.57
C GLU A 44 -12.64 4.76 -36.78
N ASN A 45 -11.69 4.47 -37.68
CA ASN A 45 -11.72 5.03 -39.01
C ASN A 45 -12.01 3.89 -39.98
N ALA A 46 -12.76 4.14 -41.06
CA ALA A 46 -13.22 3.13 -42.04
C ALA A 46 -12.12 2.27 -42.69
N LYS A 47 -10.83 2.52 -42.39
CA LYS A 47 -9.68 1.74 -42.85
C LYS A 47 -8.88 1.07 -41.72
N PHE A 48 -9.03 1.45 -40.44
CA PHE A 48 -8.26 0.90 -39.33
C PHE A 48 -9.04 0.98 -38.01
N ASN A 49 -9.28 -0.17 -37.38
CA ASN A 49 -9.65 -0.25 -35.97
C ASN A 49 -8.37 -0.26 -35.14
N THR A 50 -8.21 0.70 -34.24
CA THR A 50 -7.03 0.76 -33.37
C THR A 50 -7.44 0.94 -31.93
N SER A 51 -7.05 0.00 -31.06
CA SER A 51 -7.15 0.15 -29.61
C SER A 51 -5.76 0.29 -29.00
N THR A 52 -5.63 1.16 -28.01
CA THR A 52 -4.48 1.21 -27.11
C THR A 52 -5.00 1.22 -25.69
N LYS A 53 -4.49 0.30 -24.86
CA LYS A 53 -4.95 0.13 -23.49
C LYS A 53 -3.77 0.13 -22.54
N PHE A 54 -3.93 0.85 -21.45
CA PHE A 54 -2.92 0.96 -20.40
C PHE A 54 -3.61 0.90 -19.05
N THR A 55 -3.14 0.06 -18.13
CA THR A 55 -3.69 -0.04 -16.78
C THR A 55 -2.59 -0.32 -15.76
N ARG A 56 -2.67 0.35 -14.62
CA ARG A 56 -1.86 0.03 -13.43
C ARG A 56 -2.80 -0.25 -12.27
N SER A 57 -2.70 -1.42 -11.68
CA SER A 57 -3.47 -1.81 -10.51
C SER A 57 -2.58 -2.26 -9.35
N LEU A 58 -3.09 -2.09 -8.15
CA LEU A 58 -2.52 -2.55 -6.90
C LEU A 58 -3.64 -3.12 -6.04
N ILE A 59 -3.48 -4.36 -5.59
CA ILE A 59 -4.34 -5.02 -4.63
C ILE A 59 -3.60 -5.05 -3.30
N LEU A 60 -4.21 -4.53 -2.24
CA LEU A 60 -3.74 -4.65 -0.86
C LEU A 60 -4.71 -5.57 -0.11
N SER A 61 -4.31 -6.83 0.08
CA SER A 61 -5.13 -7.81 0.77
C SER A 61 -5.05 -7.62 2.30
N PRO A 62 -6.15 -7.82 3.05
CA PRO A 62 -6.17 -7.65 4.52
C PRO A 62 -5.17 -8.54 5.28
N ASN A 63 -4.76 -9.66 4.69
CA ASN A 63 -3.75 -10.57 5.25
C ASN A 63 -2.31 -10.04 5.10
N GLY A 64 -2.11 -8.80 4.63
CA GLY A 64 -0.79 -8.20 4.45
C GLY A 64 -0.10 -8.61 3.16
N ARG A 65 -0.79 -9.22 2.18
CA ARG A 65 -0.25 -9.52 0.84
C ARG A 65 -0.61 -8.43 -0.16
N PHE A 66 0.27 -8.15 -1.11
CA PHE A 66 -0.03 -7.27 -2.23
C PHE A 66 0.25 -7.93 -3.57
N GLU A 67 -0.47 -7.46 -4.59
CA GLU A 67 -0.16 -7.71 -5.99
C GLU A 67 -0.24 -6.40 -6.78
N TYR A 68 0.74 -6.16 -7.63
CA TYR A 68 0.81 -5.02 -8.53
C TYR A 68 0.83 -5.52 -9.97
N HIS A 69 0.08 -4.88 -10.84
CA HIS A 69 0.04 -5.18 -12.27
C HIS A 69 0.20 -3.90 -13.08
N ASN A 70 1.15 -3.91 -13.99
CA ASN A 70 1.24 -2.95 -15.08
C ASN A 70 0.88 -3.68 -16.38
N PHE A 71 -0.15 -3.20 -17.06
CA PHE A 71 -0.64 -3.72 -18.34
C PHE A 71 -0.47 -2.68 -19.43
N ARG A 72 0.02 -3.11 -20.58
CA ARG A 72 0.07 -2.29 -21.80
C ARG A 72 -0.30 -3.13 -23.02
N GLN A 73 -1.15 -2.57 -23.86
CA GLN A 73 -1.43 -3.10 -25.21
C GLN A 73 -1.37 -1.93 -26.18
N LEU A 74 -0.35 -1.91 -27.03
CA LEU A 74 -0.26 -0.94 -28.13
C LEU A 74 -0.87 -1.53 -29.39
N LYS A 75 -1.29 -0.66 -30.30
CA LYS A 75 -1.82 -1.07 -31.61
C LYS A 75 -0.84 -2.03 -32.32
N GLY A 76 -1.34 -3.22 -32.67
CA GLY A 76 -0.58 -4.20 -33.46
C GLY A 76 0.59 -4.84 -32.70
N GLN A 77 0.62 -4.72 -31.37
CA GLN A 77 1.59 -5.39 -30.51
C GLN A 77 0.87 -6.39 -29.59
N GLU A 78 1.62 -7.39 -29.15
CA GLU A 78 1.15 -8.28 -28.09
C GLU A 78 0.94 -7.53 -26.78
N GLU A 79 0.14 -8.14 -25.91
CA GLU A 79 -0.09 -7.61 -24.57
C GLU A 79 1.17 -7.76 -23.72
N GLU A 80 1.55 -6.69 -23.05
CA GLU A 80 2.66 -6.67 -22.13
C GLU A 80 2.13 -6.61 -20.70
N HIS A 81 2.64 -7.53 -19.87
CA HIS A 81 2.28 -7.65 -18.48
C HIS A 81 3.54 -7.60 -17.62
N TRP A 82 3.53 -6.76 -16.59
CA TRP A 82 4.55 -6.79 -15.55
C TRP A 82 3.89 -6.86 -14.19
N TRP A 83 4.30 -7.87 -13.42
CA TRP A 83 3.70 -8.17 -12.12
C TRP A 83 4.73 -8.03 -11.00
N ALA A 84 4.26 -7.57 -9.85
CA ALA A 84 4.98 -7.65 -8.58
C ALA A 84 4.06 -8.27 -7.53
N ARG A 85 4.64 -8.98 -6.56
CA ARG A 85 3.92 -9.44 -5.37
C ARG A 85 4.82 -9.37 -4.14
N GLY A 86 4.20 -9.51 -2.98
CA GLY A 86 4.93 -9.57 -1.72
C GLY A 86 4.05 -9.24 -0.52
N ASN A 87 4.68 -8.75 0.53
CA ASN A 87 4.02 -8.31 1.74
C ASN A 87 3.90 -6.78 1.77
N TRP A 88 2.84 -6.30 2.40
CA TRP A 88 2.70 -4.90 2.77
C TRP A 88 2.33 -4.76 4.24
N ARG A 89 2.66 -3.60 4.80
CA ARG A 89 2.30 -3.22 6.18
C ARG A 89 2.05 -1.72 6.27
N LEU A 90 1.27 -1.33 7.26
CA LEU A 90 0.90 0.06 7.53
C LEU A 90 1.57 0.57 8.81
N GLU A 91 2.25 1.71 8.74
CA GLU A 91 2.63 2.49 9.91
C GLU A 91 2.10 3.93 9.76
N GLY A 92 1.15 4.32 10.60
CA GLY A 92 0.48 5.61 10.50
C GLY A 92 -0.26 5.76 9.17
N LYS A 93 0.34 6.45 8.20
CA LYS A 93 -0.21 6.62 6.84
C LYS A 93 0.68 6.01 5.75
N VAL A 94 1.81 5.43 6.14
CA VAL A 94 2.82 4.93 5.21
C VAL A 94 2.60 3.44 5.02
N VAL A 95 2.43 3.06 3.76
CA VAL A 95 2.35 1.67 3.30
C VAL A 95 3.75 1.28 2.85
N PHE A 96 4.33 0.28 3.51
CA PHE A 96 5.62 -0.28 3.17
C PHE A 96 5.41 -1.58 2.40
N PHE A 97 6.19 -1.76 1.34
CA PHE A 97 6.18 -2.95 0.50
C PHE A 97 7.48 -3.72 0.68
N THR A 98 7.37 -5.04 0.69
CA THR A 98 8.50 -5.95 0.78
C THR A 98 8.28 -7.08 -0.21
N THR A 99 9.21 -7.22 -1.14
CA THR A 99 9.32 -8.36 -2.05
C THR A 99 10.53 -9.19 -1.62
N THR A 100 10.34 -10.50 -1.52
CA THR A 100 11.41 -11.45 -1.22
C THR A 100 11.75 -12.28 -2.46
N LYS A 101 12.81 -13.10 -2.38
CA LYS A 101 13.19 -13.97 -3.51
C LYS A 101 12.08 -14.94 -3.90
N ASP A 102 11.31 -15.45 -2.94
CA ASP A 102 10.21 -16.40 -3.18
C ASP A 102 9.00 -15.73 -3.85
N ASP A 103 8.92 -14.40 -3.77
CA ASP A 103 7.91 -13.61 -4.44
C ASP A 103 8.21 -13.40 -5.92
N ILE A 104 9.46 -13.65 -6.38
CA ILE A 104 9.90 -13.46 -7.76
C ILE A 104 9.89 -14.80 -8.53
N ASN A 105 9.29 -14.81 -9.71
CA ASN A 105 9.25 -15.96 -10.63
C ASN A 105 8.97 -15.49 -12.07
N ASP A 106 8.74 -16.44 -12.98
CA ASP A 106 8.49 -16.18 -14.41
C ASP A 106 7.34 -15.18 -14.67
N GLN A 107 6.32 -15.16 -13.80
CA GLN A 107 5.20 -14.21 -13.89
C GLN A 107 5.48 -12.91 -13.12
N PHE A 108 5.97 -13.04 -11.88
CA PHE A 108 6.21 -11.92 -10.96
C PHE A 108 7.67 -11.48 -11.03
N THR A 109 7.96 -10.55 -11.93
CA THR A 109 9.34 -10.13 -12.27
C THR A 109 9.76 -8.80 -11.68
N ILE A 110 8.82 -7.97 -11.21
CA ILE A 110 9.12 -6.67 -10.61
C ILE A 110 9.43 -6.85 -9.12
N ASP A 111 10.56 -6.31 -8.68
CA ASP A 111 10.92 -6.14 -7.27
C ASP A 111 10.39 -4.79 -6.73
N LEU A 112 9.52 -4.84 -5.73
CA LEU A 112 9.04 -3.66 -4.98
C LEU A 112 9.54 -3.67 -3.52
N ASN A 113 10.63 -4.36 -3.22
CA ASN A 113 11.28 -4.29 -1.92
C ASN A 113 11.67 -2.84 -1.58
N ASN A 114 11.59 -2.49 -0.29
CA ASN A 114 11.83 -1.14 0.24
C ASN A 114 10.96 -0.02 -0.35
N THR A 115 9.95 -0.35 -1.17
CA THR A 115 9.04 0.63 -1.74
C THR A 115 8.11 1.19 -0.66
N LYS A 116 7.81 2.49 -0.74
CA LYS A 116 6.90 3.17 0.19
C LYS A 116 5.88 4.00 -0.56
N ALA A 117 4.65 3.93 -0.06
CA ALA A 117 3.56 4.78 -0.49
C ALA A 117 2.84 5.40 0.71
N ARG A 118 2.03 6.42 0.45
CA ARG A 118 1.19 7.05 1.46
C ARG A 118 -0.27 6.89 1.10
N PHE A 119 -1.08 6.48 2.09
CA PHE A 119 -2.53 6.40 1.99
C PHE A 119 -3.16 7.78 2.25
N PHE A 120 -4.13 8.14 1.40
CA PHE A 120 -4.88 9.39 1.49
C PHE A 120 -6.37 9.07 1.44
N LYS A 121 -7.09 9.54 2.47
CA LYS A 121 -8.55 9.51 2.58
C LYS A 121 -9.02 10.84 3.14
N LYS A 122 -10.25 11.24 2.83
CA LYS A 122 -10.87 12.44 3.42
C LYS A 122 -10.81 12.37 4.94
N SER A 123 -10.33 13.43 5.58
CA SER A 123 -10.32 13.50 7.05
C SER A 123 -11.75 13.48 7.58
N PRO A 124 -12.07 12.67 8.62
CA PRO A 124 -13.38 12.73 9.29
C PRO A 124 -13.73 14.12 9.83
N ARG A 125 -12.72 14.97 10.08
CA ARG A 125 -12.89 16.34 10.57
C ARG A 125 -13.14 17.36 9.45
N SER A 126 -13.01 16.95 8.18
CA SER A 126 -13.15 17.86 7.04
C SER A 126 -14.63 18.21 6.80
N LYS A 127 -14.95 19.51 6.91
CA LYS A 127 -16.28 20.06 6.58
C LYS A 127 -16.48 20.37 5.09
N SER A 128 -15.45 20.19 4.26
CA SER A 128 -15.55 20.51 2.82
C SER A 128 -16.60 19.61 2.15
N PRO A 129 -17.53 20.18 1.34
CA PRO A 129 -18.49 19.39 0.59
C PRO A 129 -17.86 18.66 -0.61
N LYS A 130 -16.61 19.00 -0.99
CA LYS A 130 -15.92 18.37 -2.11
C LYS A 130 -15.72 16.87 -1.83
N ILE A 131 -16.02 16.05 -2.82
CA ILE A 131 -15.66 14.64 -2.84
C ILE A 131 -14.13 14.58 -2.97
N GLN A 132 -13.48 13.91 -2.03
CA GLN A 132 -12.05 13.71 -2.05
C GLN A 132 -11.81 12.20 -2.18
N PRO A 133 -11.41 11.72 -3.37
CA PRO A 133 -11.26 10.28 -3.57
C PRO A 133 -10.15 9.75 -2.67
N THR A 134 -10.33 8.54 -2.16
CA THR A 134 -9.26 7.80 -1.53
C THR A 134 -8.26 7.32 -2.57
N TYR A 135 -6.97 7.43 -2.25
CA TYR A 135 -5.90 6.99 -3.13
C TYR A 135 -4.65 6.63 -2.37
N ILE A 136 -3.78 5.86 -3.02
CA ILE A 136 -2.42 5.61 -2.59
C ILE A 136 -1.44 6.33 -3.52
N ARG A 137 -0.38 6.91 -2.96
CA ARG A 137 0.68 7.55 -3.75
C ARG A 137 2.04 7.03 -3.33
N PHE A 138 2.71 6.34 -4.25
CA PHE A 138 4.10 5.93 -4.12
C PHE A 138 5.00 7.17 -4.10
N PHE A 139 5.96 7.21 -3.17
CA PHE A 139 6.93 8.31 -3.06
C PHE A 139 8.38 7.83 -3.01
N GLU A 140 8.61 6.54 -2.74
CA GLU A 140 9.92 5.91 -2.71
C GLU A 140 9.80 4.53 -3.36
N SER A 141 10.61 4.27 -4.40
CA SER A 141 10.66 2.99 -5.11
C SER A 141 11.89 2.96 -6.01
N ASP A 142 12.56 1.81 -6.05
CA ASP A 142 13.65 1.54 -7.00
C ASP A 142 13.10 1.24 -8.41
N TYR A 143 11.86 0.74 -8.50
CA TYR A 143 11.17 0.54 -9.77
C TYR A 143 10.56 1.84 -10.29
N SER A 144 11.21 2.44 -11.29
CA SER A 144 10.94 3.79 -11.79
C SER A 144 9.48 4.05 -12.19
N LEU A 145 8.76 3.07 -12.75
CA LEU A 145 7.36 3.22 -13.17
C LEU A 145 6.37 3.35 -12.00
N THR A 146 6.78 2.94 -10.79
CA THR A 146 5.98 3.13 -9.57
C THR A 146 6.36 4.39 -8.82
N LYS A 147 7.54 4.98 -9.06
CA LYS A 147 7.93 6.22 -8.40
C LYS A 147 6.95 7.35 -8.76
N ASN A 148 6.41 8.04 -7.75
CA ASN A 148 5.36 9.06 -7.88
C ASN A 148 4.02 8.58 -8.44
N LEU A 149 3.81 7.27 -8.58
CA LEU A 149 2.55 6.72 -9.04
C LEU A 149 1.44 7.02 -8.03
N LYS A 150 0.38 7.70 -8.48
CA LYS A 150 -0.89 7.84 -7.74
C LYS A 150 -1.91 6.87 -8.32
N LEU A 151 -2.55 6.06 -7.47
CA LEU A 151 -3.62 5.13 -7.82
C LEU A 151 -4.87 5.41 -6.95
N PRO A 152 -6.01 5.78 -7.54
CA PRO A 152 -7.28 5.90 -6.81
C PRO A 152 -7.82 4.52 -6.43
N LYS A 153 -8.57 4.44 -5.33
CA LYS A 153 -9.31 3.24 -4.92
C LYS A 153 -10.52 3.06 -5.85
N THR A 154 -10.85 1.83 -6.25
CA THR A 154 -11.87 1.57 -7.29
C THR A 154 -13.32 1.55 -6.80
N ASP A 155 -13.54 1.26 -5.52
CA ASP A 155 -14.88 0.93 -5.00
C ASP A 155 -15.38 1.95 -3.94
N GLU A 156 -15.27 3.26 -4.24
CA GLU A 156 -15.84 4.34 -3.42
C GLU A 156 -17.07 5.00 -4.05
#